data_AF-A0A3Q2Y8C4-F1
#
_entry.id   AF-A0A3Q2Y8C4-F1
#
_cell.length_a   1.000
_cell.length_b   1.000
_cell.length_c   1.000
_cell.angle_alpha   90.00
_cell.angle_beta   90.00
_cell.angle_gamma   90.00
#
_symmetry.space_group_name_H-M   'P 1'
#
loop_
_entity.id
_entity.type
_entity.pdbx_description
1 polymer ?
#
loop_
_entity_poly.entity_id
_entity_poly.type
_entity_poly.pdbx_seq_one_letter_code
_entity_poly.pdbx_strand_id
1 'polypeptide(L)'
;MMQDSSESVAEHNPSQPDLSTLSLDVQRPRRSPSFEERLRRLNVAELNERVEETESAVTRLSEELVQHLALRDELDFEKEVKNTFISALIDVQNRQKEHREALKKNKKKKHQQFQGATGKSHGHYLTTVIPYEKKGSPPSMDDLQTLIKILHAMRDDSDKVPALLTDYILKVLCPT
;
A
#
# COMPACT_ATOMS: atom_id res chain seq x y z
N MET A 1 -6.59 -53.32 0.99
CA MET A 1 -8.03 -52.95 0.88
C MET A 1 -8.30 -52.01 2.05
N MET A 2 -8.56 -50.71 1.93
CA MET A 2 -9.08 -49.90 0.83
C MET A 2 -8.46 -48.48 0.85
N GLN A 3 -8.51 -47.82 -0.30
CA GLN A 3 -8.30 -46.39 -0.54
C GLN A 3 -9.52 -45.60 -0.04
N ASP A 4 -9.37 -44.34 0.40
CA ASP A 4 -9.92 -43.17 -0.32
C ASP A 4 -9.55 -41.81 0.33
N SER A 5 -8.89 -40.98 -0.49
CA SER A 5 -9.09 -39.57 -0.83
C SER A 5 -9.86 -38.62 0.11
N SER A 6 -9.26 -37.46 0.38
CA SER A 6 -9.96 -36.16 0.36
C SER A 6 -8.97 -35.03 0.09
N GLU A 7 -8.90 -34.70 -1.20
CA GLU A 7 -8.38 -33.49 -1.80
C GLU A 7 -9.05 -32.28 -1.14
N SER A 8 -8.29 -31.40 -0.48
CA SER A 8 -8.79 -30.10 -0.04
C SER A 8 -8.17 -29.02 -0.91
N VAL A 9 -9.03 -28.54 -1.82
CA VAL A 9 -8.99 -27.29 -2.56
C VAL A 9 -8.13 -26.21 -1.88
N ALA A 10 -6.94 -25.98 -2.43
CA ALA A 10 -6.19 -24.78 -2.14
C ALA A 10 -6.99 -23.59 -2.66
N GLU A 11 -7.57 -22.80 -1.76
CA GLU A 11 -8.22 -21.54 -2.09
C GLU A 11 -7.25 -20.66 -2.89
N HIS A 12 -7.64 -20.41 -4.13
CA HIS A 12 -6.97 -19.52 -5.05
C HIS A 12 -7.10 -18.09 -4.52
N ASN A 13 -6.04 -17.59 -3.88
CA ASN A 13 -5.87 -16.18 -3.58
C ASN A 13 -5.41 -15.46 -4.87
N PRO A 14 -6.22 -14.60 -5.49
CA PRO A 14 -5.89 -13.98 -6.79
C PRO A 14 -4.79 -12.92 -6.71
N SER A 15 -4.17 -12.70 -5.53
CA SER A 15 -3.11 -11.71 -5.32
C SER A 15 -1.69 -12.29 -5.26
N GLN A 16 -1.51 -13.60 -5.49
CA GLN A 16 -0.18 -14.19 -5.57
C GLN A 16 0.15 -14.48 -7.04
N PRO A 17 1.19 -13.84 -7.62
CA PRO A 17 1.72 -14.32 -8.88
C PRO A 17 2.22 -15.76 -8.68
N ASP A 18 1.76 -16.68 -9.51
CA ASP A 18 2.16 -18.08 -9.48
C ASP A 18 3.64 -18.19 -9.88
N LEU A 19 4.52 -18.16 -8.86
CA LEU A 19 5.99 -18.23 -8.99
C LEU A 19 6.45 -19.51 -9.70
N SER A 20 5.56 -20.49 -9.87
CA SER A 20 5.80 -21.72 -10.63
C SER A 20 6.10 -21.45 -12.10
N THR A 21 5.62 -20.33 -12.64
CA THR A 21 5.81 -19.94 -14.06
C THR A 21 7.21 -19.38 -14.35
N LEU A 22 7.87 -18.77 -13.35
CA LEU A 22 9.23 -18.21 -13.48
C LEU A 22 10.34 -19.26 -13.26
N SER A 23 9.99 -20.41 -12.68
CA SER A 23 10.94 -21.50 -12.39
C SER A 23 11.33 -22.30 -13.63
N LEU A 24 10.54 -22.23 -14.71
CA LEU A 24 10.75 -23.05 -15.91
C LEU A 24 11.86 -22.53 -16.84
N ASP A 25 12.20 -21.24 -16.80
CA ASP A 25 13.15 -20.62 -17.73
C ASP A 25 14.50 -20.23 -17.12
N VAL A 26 14.68 -20.38 -15.80
CA VAL A 26 16.04 -20.40 -15.21
C VAL A 26 16.64 -21.80 -15.37
N GLN A 27 16.67 -22.29 -16.61
CA GLN A 27 17.61 -23.32 -17.03
C GLN A 27 19.00 -22.68 -17.08
N ARG A 28 19.54 -22.38 -15.89
CA ARG A 28 20.98 -22.33 -15.67
C ARG A 28 21.53 -23.57 -16.36
N PRO A 29 22.41 -23.48 -17.37
CA PRO A 29 23.05 -24.65 -17.92
C PRO A 29 23.62 -25.39 -16.72
N ARG A 30 23.05 -26.55 -16.41
CA ARG A 30 23.51 -27.38 -15.32
C ARG A 30 24.99 -27.56 -15.62
N ARG A 31 25.87 -27.20 -14.68
CA ARG A 31 27.29 -27.57 -14.68
C ARG A 31 27.38 -29.09 -14.53
N SER A 32 26.81 -29.81 -15.48
CA SER A 32 26.93 -31.25 -15.63
C SER A 32 28.13 -31.50 -16.53
N PRO A 33 28.93 -32.54 -16.26
CA PRO A 33 30.05 -32.92 -17.12
C PRO A 33 29.64 -33.07 -18.60
N SER A 34 28.39 -33.51 -18.83
CA SER A 34 27.77 -33.65 -20.15
C SER A 34 27.42 -32.35 -20.88
N PHE A 35 27.48 -31.19 -20.22
CA PHE A 35 27.34 -29.88 -20.86
C PHE A 35 28.69 -29.40 -21.40
N GLU A 36 29.74 -29.55 -20.60
CA GLU A 36 31.10 -29.21 -20.99
C GLU A 36 31.59 -30.07 -22.17
N GLU A 37 31.28 -31.36 -22.16
CA GLU A 37 31.60 -32.28 -23.25
C GLU A 37 30.85 -31.95 -24.55
N ARG A 38 29.67 -31.31 -24.44
CA ARG A 38 28.90 -30.80 -25.58
C ARG A 38 29.53 -29.53 -26.14
N LEU A 39 29.93 -28.60 -25.29
CA LEU A 39 30.62 -27.37 -25.68
C LEU A 39 31.92 -27.69 -26.42
N ARG A 40 32.70 -28.68 -25.97
CA ARG A 40 33.94 -29.10 -26.65
C ARG A 40 33.73 -29.70 -28.04
N ARG A 41 32.50 -30.12 -28.38
CA ARG A 41 32.16 -30.66 -29.70
C ARG A 41 31.67 -29.60 -30.67
N LEU A 42 31.35 -28.40 -30.19
CA LEU A 42 30.91 -27.29 -31.02
C LEU A 42 32.09 -26.62 -31.70
N ASN A 43 31.87 -26.13 -32.91
CA ASN A 43 32.83 -25.32 -33.63
C ASN A 43 32.81 -23.86 -33.14
N VAL A 44 33.78 -23.06 -33.59
CA VAL A 44 33.93 -21.66 -33.16
C VAL A 44 32.70 -20.81 -33.48
N ALA A 45 32.04 -21.03 -34.61
CA ALA A 45 30.84 -20.27 -34.98
C ALA A 45 29.65 -20.64 -34.08
N GLU A 46 29.43 -21.93 -33.83
CA GLU A 46 28.38 -22.42 -32.93
C GLU A 46 28.60 -21.96 -31.47
N LEU A 47 29.87 -21.89 -31.03
CA LEU A 47 30.21 -21.35 -29.71
C LEU A 47 29.90 -19.86 -29.60
N ASN A 48 30.21 -19.07 -30.64
CA ASN A 48 29.90 -17.64 -30.65
C ASN A 48 28.40 -17.39 -30.67
N GLU A 49 27.63 -18.13 -31.47
CA GLU A 49 26.17 -18.07 -31.47
C GLU A 49 25.61 -18.37 -30.08
N ARG A 50 26.14 -19.41 -29.40
CA ARG A 50 25.70 -19.75 -28.05
C ARG A 50 26.05 -18.70 -27.00
N VAL A 51 27.17 -18.00 -27.17
CA VAL A 51 27.55 -16.85 -26.34
C VAL A 51 26.58 -15.70 -26.59
N GLU A 52 26.32 -15.33 -27.84
CA GLU A 52 25.38 -14.26 -28.20
C GLU A 52 23.96 -14.56 -27.69
N GLU A 53 23.48 -15.79 -27.81
CA GLU A 53 22.19 -16.24 -27.24
C GLU A 53 22.16 -16.04 -25.72
N THR A 54 23.25 -16.41 -25.04
CA THR A 54 23.35 -16.31 -23.58
C THR A 54 23.41 -14.84 -23.15
N GLU A 55 24.18 -14.01 -23.83
CA GLU A 55 24.28 -12.57 -23.57
C GLU A 55 22.95 -11.85 -23.83
N SER A 56 22.27 -12.21 -24.92
CA SER A 56 20.92 -11.72 -25.25
C SER A 56 19.90 -12.13 -24.17
N ALA A 57 19.93 -13.39 -23.74
CA ALA A 57 19.05 -13.87 -22.68
C ALA A 57 19.34 -13.18 -21.33
N VAL A 58 20.62 -13.00 -20.98
CA VAL A 58 21.02 -12.26 -19.77
C VAL A 58 20.51 -10.82 -19.82
N THR A 59 20.66 -10.15 -20.96
CA THR A 59 20.18 -8.77 -21.14
C THR A 59 18.67 -8.69 -20.97
N ARG A 60 17.91 -9.52 -21.70
CA ARG A 60 16.45 -9.56 -21.61
C ARG A 60 15.94 -9.83 -20.19
N LEU A 61 16.48 -10.85 -19.52
CA LEU A 61 16.08 -11.19 -18.15
C LEU A 61 16.46 -10.09 -17.15
N SER A 62 17.59 -9.41 -17.37
CA SER A 62 17.98 -8.28 -16.52
C SER A 62 17.04 -7.09 -16.69
N GLU A 63 16.58 -6.82 -17.92
CA GLU A 63 15.58 -5.78 -18.21
C GLU A 63 14.22 -6.11 -17.57
N GLU A 64 13.75 -7.35 -17.70
CA GLU A 64 12.52 -7.83 -17.04
C GLU A 64 12.63 -7.72 -15.52
N LEU A 65 13.78 -8.08 -14.94
CA LEU A 65 14.01 -7.94 -13.50
C LEU A 65 13.92 -6.47 -13.06
N VAL A 66 14.53 -5.55 -13.79
CA VAL A 66 14.46 -4.12 -13.49
C VAL A 66 13.02 -3.62 -13.54
N GLN A 67 12.24 -4.03 -14.55
CA GLN A 67 10.82 -3.69 -14.64
C GLN A 67 10.00 -4.23 -13.45
N HIS A 68 10.23 -5.49 -13.07
CA HIS A 68 9.58 -6.09 -11.90
C HIS A 68 9.94 -5.40 -10.59
N LEU A 69 11.20 -4.99 -10.42
CA LEU A 69 11.63 -4.23 -9.23
C LEU A 69 10.96 -2.86 -9.18
N ALA A 70 10.90 -2.14 -10.30
CA ALA A 70 10.21 -0.86 -10.37
C ALA A 70 8.70 -0.99 -10.05
N LEU A 71 8.03 -2.02 -10.60
CA LEU A 71 6.63 -2.28 -10.31
C LEU A 71 6.41 -2.63 -8.83
N ARG A 72 7.30 -3.44 -8.24
CA ARG A 72 7.22 -3.78 -6.82
C ARG A 72 7.33 -2.53 -5.94
N ASP A 73 8.30 -1.66 -6.24
CA ASP A 73 8.52 -0.43 -5.47
C ASP A 73 7.30 0.52 -5.57
N GLU A 74 6.65 0.62 -6.73
CA GLU A 74 5.39 1.37 -6.90
C GLU A 74 4.26 0.78 -6.05
N LEU A 75 4.08 -0.54 -6.07
CA LEU A 75 3.05 -1.22 -5.26
C LEU A 75 3.31 -1.10 -3.76
N ASP A 76 4.58 -1.16 -3.35
CA ASP A 76 4.98 -0.96 -1.95
C ASP A 76 4.68 0.46 -1.49
N PHE A 77 4.96 1.47 -2.34
CA PHE A 77 4.58 2.85 -2.09
C PHE A 77 3.05 3.02 -1.96
N GLU A 78 2.27 2.45 -2.89
CA GLU A 78 0.81 2.48 -2.81
C GLU A 78 0.30 1.89 -1.49
N LYS A 79 0.84 0.74 -1.11
CA LYS A 79 0.49 0.05 0.13
C LYS A 79 0.85 0.88 1.35
N GLU A 80 2.01 1.53 1.36
CA GLU A 80 2.45 2.39 2.46
C GLU A 80 1.52 3.59 2.64
N VAL A 81 1.15 4.27 1.56
CA VAL A 81 0.21 5.41 1.62
C VAL A 81 -1.17 4.96 2.10
N LYS A 82 -1.70 3.85 1.57
CA LYS A 82 -2.99 3.28 1.99
C LYS A 82 -2.98 2.91 3.48
N ASN A 83 -1.93 2.25 3.95
CA ASN A 83 -1.78 1.90 5.36
C ASN A 83 -1.66 3.14 6.26
N THR A 84 -0.88 4.13 5.82
CA THR A 84 -0.74 5.41 6.53
C THR A 84 -2.08 6.12 6.65
N PHE A 85 -2.88 6.14 5.58
CA PHE A 85 -4.24 6.67 5.61
C PHE A 85 -5.14 5.94 6.61
N ILE A 86 -5.16 4.61 6.58
CA ILE A 86 -5.96 3.79 7.51
C ILE A 86 -5.57 4.10 8.95
N SER A 87 -4.27 4.12 9.28
CA SER A 87 -3.79 4.43 10.62
C SER A 87 -4.17 5.84 11.06
N ALA A 88 -3.95 6.86 10.22
CA ALA A 88 -4.32 8.23 10.54
C ALA A 88 -5.83 8.40 10.75
N LEU A 89 -6.65 7.72 9.96
CA LEU A 89 -8.10 7.75 10.10
C LEU A 89 -8.56 7.13 11.42
N ILE A 90 -8.01 5.95 11.77
CA ILE A 90 -8.28 5.27 13.03
C ILE A 90 -7.89 6.15 14.22
N ASP A 91 -6.73 6.81 14.17
CA ASP A 91 -6.26 7.72 15.21
C ASP A 91 -7.24 8.88 15.46
N VAL A 92 -7.69 9.54 14.38
CA VAL A 92 -8.67 10.63 14.48
C VAL A 92 -9.98 10.12 15.07
N GLN A 93 -10.47 8.96 14.62
CA GLN A 93 -11.70 8.35 15.13
C GLN A 93 -11.58 7.99 16.63
N ASN A 94 -10.43 7.45 17.05
CA ASN A 94 -10.17 7.13 18.45
C ASN A 94 -10.15 8.41 19.32
N ARG A 95 -9.46 9.47 18.87
CA ARG A 95 -9.46 10.76 19.57
C ARG A 95 -10.86 11.37 19.66
N GLN A 96 -11.65 11.30 18.58
CA GLN A 96 -13.04 11.77 18.60
C GLN A 96 -13.91 10.97 19.58
N LYS A 97 -13.70 9.65 19.69
CA LYS A 97 -14.39 8.79 20.66
C LYS A 97 -14.01 9.17 22.09
N GLU A 98 -12.73 9.29 22.40
CA GLU A 98 -12.23 9.72 23.71
C GLU A 98 -12.79 11.08 24.12
N HIS A 99 -12.80 12.05 23.18
CA HIS A 99 -13.38 13.37 23.40
C HIS A 99 -14.88 13.27 23.75
N ARG A 100 -15.64 12.44 23.03
CA ARG A 100 -17.07 12.21 23.30
C ARG A 100 -17.30 11.57 24.68
N GLU A 101 -16.44 10.64 25.10
CA GLU A 101 -16.52 10.00 26.41
C GLU A 101 -16.16 10.96 27.56
N ALA A 102 -15.14 11.80 27.38
CA ALA A 102 -14.75 12.83 28.34
C ALA A 102 -15.89 13.81 28.60
N LEU A 103 -16.61 14.26 27.55
CA LEU A 103 -17.79 15.11 27.68
C LEU A 103 -18.91 14.46 28.50
N LYS A 104 -19.16 13.15 28.31
CA LYS A 104 -20.17 12.40 29.09
C LYS A 104 -19.76 12.28 30.56
N LYS A 105 -18.49 12.04 30.86
CA LYS A 105 -17.95 11.98 32.24
C LYS A 105 -18.06 13.34 32.94
N ASN A 106 -17.78 14.43 32.22
CA ASN A 106 -17.83 15.79 32.77
C ASN A 106 -19.27 16.27 33.03
N LYS A 107 -20.25 15.88 32.20
CA LYS A 107 -21.69 16.18 32.44
C LYS A 107 -22.22 15.52 33.72
N LYS A 108 -21.77 14.31 34.06
CA LYS A 108 -22.14 13.63 35.31
C LYS A 108 -21.57 14.31 36.56
N LYS A 109 -20.38 14.93 36.47
CA LYS A 109 -19.74 15.67 37.57
C LYS A 109 -20.30 17.09 37.75
N LYS A 110 -20.83 17.72 36.70
CA LYS A 110 -21.42 19.07 36.75
C LYS A 110 -22.75 19.16 37.52
N HIS A 111 -23.39 18.05 37.87
CA HIS A 111 -24.59 18.06 38.72
C HIS A 111 -24.28 18.30 40.21
N GLN A 112 -22.99 18.41 40.61
CA GLN A 112 -22.57 18.58 42.00
C GLN A 112 -21.77 19.87 42.26
N GLN A 113 -21.39 20.66 41.24
CA GLN A 113 -20.68 21.93 41.45
C GLN A 113 -21.08 22.99 40.42
N PHE A 114 -21.81 23.99 40.92
CA PHE A 114 -22.04 25.27 40.27
C PHE A 114 -20.84 26.17 40.59
N GLN A 115 -19.88 26.32 39.67
CA GLN A 115 -19.01 27.51 39.55
C GLN A 115 -18.08 27.42 38.34
N GLY A 116 -17.75 28.60 37.81
CA GLY A 116 -17.14 28.83 36.51
C GLY A 116 -15.77 28.19 36.33
N ALA A 117 -15.61 27.53 35.19
CA ALA A 117 -14.32 27.29 34.55
C ALA A 117 -14.56 27.26 33.04
N THR A 118 -14.53 28.43 32.42
CA THR A 118 -14.27 28.59 31.00
C THR A 118 -12.83 28.17 30.72
N GLY A 119 -12.62 27.35 29.69
CA GLY A 119 -11.31 27.22 29.05
C GLY A 119 -10.52 25.97 29.45
N LYS A 120 -10.72 24.90 28.67
CA LYS A 120 -9.61 24.11 28.11
C LYS A 120 -10.06 23.68 26.70
N SER A 121 -9.45 24.33 25.72
CA SER A 121 -9.38 24.01 24.29
C SER A 121 -10.05 22.68 23.93
N HIS A 122 -11.34 22.73 23.61
CA HIS A 122 -11.94 21.65 22.85
C HIS A 122 -11.26 21.69 21.50
N GLY A 123 -10.70 20.57 21.04
CA GLY A 123 -9.99 20.53 19.76
C GLY A 123 -10.93 21.04 18.67
N HIS A 124 -10.76 22.30 18.28
CA HIS A 124 -11.71 23.03 17.45
C HIS A 124 -11.85 22.33 16.09
N TYR A 125 -10.77 21.68 15.66
CA TYR A 125 -10.68 21.01 14.38
C TYR A 125 -10.89 19.50 14.47
N LEU A 126 -10.67 18.88 15.64
CA LEU A 126 -10.82 17.43 15.82
C LEU A 126 -12.22 16.92 15.45
N THR A 127 -13.27 17.70 15.68
CA THR A 127 -14.66 17.34 15.34
C THR A 127 -15.11 17.81 13.96
N THR A 128 -14.23 18.42 13.17
CA THR A 128 -14.53 18.83 11.80
C THR A 128 -14.74 17.60 10.92
N VAL A 129 -15.57 17.74 9.88
CA VAL A 129 -15.84 16.66 8.93
C VAL A 129 -15.15 16.97 7.61
N ILE A 130 -14.50 15.97 7.03
CA ILE A 130 -13.96 16.04 5.68
C ILE A 130 -15.09 15.69 4.71
N PRO A 131 -15.48 16.58 3.78
CA PRO A 131 -16.47 16.24 2.76
C PRO A 131 -15.99 15.09 1.88
N TYR A 132 -16.90 14.18 1.54
CA TYR A 132 -16.59 13.01 0.72
C TYR A 132 -17.66 12.81 -0.34
N GLU A 133 -17.23 12.59 -1.58
CA GLU A 133 -18.11 12.26 -2.69
C GLU A 133 -18.01 10.76 -3.00
N LYS A 134 -19.14 10.07 -2.97
CA LYS A 134 -19.20 8.63 -3.24
C LYS A 134 -19.21 8.39 -4.76
N LYS A 135 -18.07 8.57 -5.42
CA LYS A 135 -17.91 8.38 -6.88
C LYS A 135 -17.90 6.92 -7.36
N GLY A 136 -18.02 5.95 -6.45
CA GLY A 136 -17.97 4.52 -6.76
C GLY A 136 -16.56 3.97 -7.03
N SER A 137 -15.58 4.86 -7.29
CA SER A 137 -14.15 4.54 -7.32
C SER A 137 -13.47 4.86 -5.98
N PRO A 138 -12.42 4.13 -5.59
CA PRO A 138 -11.53 4.53 -4.50
C PRO A 138 -10.88 5.90 -4.77
N PRO A 139 -10.47 6.65 -3.73
CA PRO A 139 -9.68 7.86 -3.88
C PRO A 139 -8.36 7.58 -4.60
N SER A 140 -7.86 8.54 -5.38
CA SER A 140 -6.54 8.44 -6.00
C SER A 140 -5.42 8.50 -4.96
N MET A 141 -4.19 8.15 -5.37
CA MET A 141 -3.02 8.23 -4.49
C MET A 141 -2.75 9.66 -3.99
N ASP A 142 -2.92 10.66 -4.84
CA ASP A 142 -2.77 12.08 -4.49
C ASP A 142 -3.87 12.54 -3.53
N ASP A 143 -5.11 12.07 -3.74
CA ASP A 143 -6.22 12.34 -2.83
C ASP A 143 -5.95 11.73 -1.45
N LEU A 144 -5.48 10.48 -1.39
CA LEU A 144 -5.12 9.82 -0.13
C LEU A 144 -4.05 10.59 0.62
N GLN A 145 -2.99 11.06 -0.06
CA GLN A 145 -1.96 11.88 0.59
C GLN A 145 -2.52 13.22 1.12
N THR A 146 -3.42 13.85 0.39
CA THR A 146 -4.10 15.07 0.84
C THR A 146 -4.97 14.81 2.06
N LEU A 147 -5.74 13.72 2.05
CA LEU A 147 -6.55 13.27 3.16
C LEU A 147 -5.70 12.93 4.39
N ILE A 148 -4.55 12.26 4.22
CA ILE A 148 -3.58 11.98 5.30
C ILE A 148 -3.13 13.28 5.96
N LYS A 149 -2.76 14.30 5.16
CA LYS A 149 -2.36 15.62 5.69
C LYS A 149 -3.46 16.27 6.51
N ILE A 150 -4.71 16.22 6.03
CA ILE A 150 -5.87 16.74 6.77
C ILE A 150 -6.07 15.97 8.07
N LEU A 151 -6.04 14.64 8.03
CA LEU A 151 -6.25 13.79 9.21
C LEU A 151 -5.19 14.03 10.29
N HIS A 152 -3.91 14.15 9.91
CA HIS A 152 -2.85 14.53 10.85
C HIS A 152 -3.07 15.93 11.43
N ALA A 153 -3.41 16.91 10.59
CA ALA A 153 -3.69 18.28 11.06
C ALA A 153 -4.90 18.31 12.03
N MET A 154 -5.95 17.54 11.77
CA MET A 154 -7.11 17.40 12.66
C MET A 154 -6.75 16.70 13.97
N ARG A 155 -5.96 15.62 13.91
CA ARG A 155 -5.49 14.90 15.09
C ARG A 155 -4.73 15.84 16.03
N ASP A 156 -3.88 16.68 15.46
CA ASP A 156 -2.97 17.57 16.18
C ASP A 156 -3.60 18.95 16.46
N ASP A 157 -4.89 19.13 16.15
CA ASP A 157 -5.66 20.38 16.29
C ASP A 157 -4.97 21.61 15.65
N SER A 158 -4.36 21.41 14.48
CA SER A 158 -3.62 22.43 13.76
C SER A 158 -4.54 23.46 13.08
N ASP A 159 -4.14 24.72 13.15
CA ASP A 159 -4.66 25.87 12.41
C ASP A 159 -4.60 25.73 10.87
N LYS A 160 -3.88 24.73 10.35
CA LYS A 160 -3.80 24.42 8.92
C LYS A 160 -5.05 23.71 8.39
N VAL A 161 -5.89 23.15 9.26
CA VAL A 161 -7.07 22.37 8.85
C VAL A 161 -7.99 23.14 7.89
N PRO A 162 -8.37 24.41 8.13
CA PRO A 162 -9.19 25.17 7.19
C PRO A 162 -8.56 25.29 5.80
N ALA A 163 -7.27 25.65 5.73
CA ALA A 163 -6.58 25.80 4.44
C ALA A 163 -6.49 24.47 3.68
N LEU A 164 -6.14 23.38 4.37
CA LEU A 164 -6.05 22.05 3.76
C LEU A 164 -7.42 21.56 3.26
N LEU A 165 -8.50 21.82 4.01
CA LEU A 165 -9.86 21.49 3.59
C LEU A 165 -10.30 22.32 2.39
N THR A 166 -10.03 23.63 2.38
CA THR A 166 -10.33 24.51 1.24
C THR A 166 -9.62 24.02 -0.01
N ASP A 167 -8.32 23.74 0.07
CA ASP A 167 -7.54 23.21 -1.05
C ASP A 167 -8.11 21.89 -1.57
N TYR A 168 -8.44 20.96 -0.67
CA TYR A 168 -9.03 19.68 -1.05
C TYR A 168 -10.38 19.85 -1.75
N ILE A 169 -11.25 20.71 -1.22
CA ILE A 169 -12.56 20.97 -1.84
C ILE A 169 -12.39 21.56 -3.24
N LEU A 170 -11.55 22.59 -3.39
CA LEU A 170 -11.38 23.29 -4.66
C LEU A 170 -10.64 22.46 -5.71
N LYS A 171 -9.70 21.59 -5.29
CA LYS A 171 -8.87 20.81 -6.23
C LYS A 171 -9.44 19.43 -6.54
N VAL A 172 -10.12 18.79 -5.57
CA VAL A 172 -10.55 17.39 -5.70
C VAL A 172 -12.06 17.26 -5.89
N LEU A 173 -12.86 18.01 -5.12
CA LEU A 173 -14.32 17.88 -5.16
C LEU A 173 -14.95 18.81 -6.20
N CYS A 174 -14.39 20.01 -6.39
CA CYS A 174 -14.88 21.02 -7.32
C CYS A 174 -13.76 21.52 -8.23
N PRO A 175 -13.08 20.64 -9.00
CA PRO A 175 -12.04 21.06 -9.92
C PRO A 175 -12.62 22.07 -10.93
N THR A 176 -11.88 23.17 -11.14
CA THR A 176 -12.23 24.24 -12.09
C THR A 176 -11.72 23.90 -13.49
#